data_AF-A0A2E4JR80-F1
#
_entry.id   AF-A0A2E4JR80-F1
#
_cell.length_a   1.000
_cell.length_b   1.000
_cell.length_c   1.000
_cell.angle_alpha   90.00
_cell.angle_beta   90.00
_cell.angle_gamma   90.00
#
_symmetry.space_group_name_H-M   'P 1'
#
loop_
_entity.id
_entity.type
_entity.pdbx_description
1 polymer ?
#
loop_
_entity_poly.entity_id
_entity_poly.type
_entity_poly.pdbx_seq_one_letter_code
_entity_poly.pdbx_strand_id
1 'polypeptide(L)'
;MAEEIETYWSEWIDFDKTNVEVVPELPGVYMMHAAMKILYIGSSINLRQSLLESISHSCINEAKRFRYMTTQSNEKMKEKLLNEYREKHGKLPKCMDKI
;
A
#
# COMPACT_ATOMS: atom_id res chain seq x y z
N MET A 1 -26.02 12.52 -0.20
CA MET A 1 -25.08 12.79 -1.29
C MET A 1 -23.92 11.84 -1.05
N ALA A 2 -23.84 10.74 -1.81
CA ALA A 2 -22.72 9.82 -1.69
C ALA A 2 -21.55 10.48 -2.43
N GLU A 3 -20.54 10.93 -1.69
CA GLU A 3 -19.26 11.26 -2.29
C GLU A 3 -18.75 9.99 -2.98
N GLU A 4 -18.87 9.97 -4.31
CA GLU A 4 -18.14 9.04 -5.15
C GLU A 4 -16.67 9.35 -4.94
N ILE A 5 -16.06 8.68 -3.96
CA ILE A 5 -14.61 8.67 -3.79
C ILE A 5 -14.09 7.94 -5.02
N GLU A 6 -13.85 8.70 -6.09
CA GLU A 6 -13.15 8.21 -7.27
C GLU A 6 -11.87 7.55 -6.75
N THR A 7 -11.78 6.24 -6.94
CA THR A 7 -10.72 5.38 -6.39
C THR A 7 -9.43 5.57 -7.20
N TYR A 8 -8.94 6.80 -7.26
CA TYR A 8 -7.69 7.14 -7.90
C TYR A 8 -6.54 6.76 -6.97
N TRP A 9 -5.62 5.98 -7.53
CA TRP A 9 -4.32 5.80 -6.93
C TRP A 9 -3.59 7.13 -6.92
N SER A 10 -2.91 7.42 -5.81
CA SER A 10 -1.88 8.45 -5.79
C SER A 10 -0.81 8.15 -6.84
N GLU A 11 -0.05 9.18 -7.19
CA GLU A 11 1.22 8.97 -7.88
C GLU A 11 2.16 8.09 -7.05
N TRP A 12 3.20 7.57 -7.70
CA TRP A 12 4.26 6.85 -6.99
C TRP A 12 5.14 7.86 -6.25
N ILE A 13 5.07 7.82 -4.92
CA ILE A 13 5.77 8.71 -4.02
C ILE A 13 6.97 7.97 -3.45
N ASP A 14 8.10 8.66 -3.28
CA ASP A 14 9.29 8.06 -2.66
C ASP A 14 9.01 7.69 -1.21
N PHE A 15 9.39 6.46 -0.83
CA PHE A 15 9.14 5.92 0.50
C PHE A 15 10.14 6.48 1.52
N ASP A 16 9.88 7.72 1.92
CA ASP A 16 10.60 8.45 2.97
C ASP A 16 9.61 8.94 4.03
N LYS A 17 10.10 9.16 5.25
CA LYS A 17 9.30 9.64 6.38
C LYS A 17 8.56 10.95 6.05
N THR A 18 9.23 11.91 5.41
CA THR A 18 8.64 13.22 5.06
C THR A 18 7.42 13.07 4.16
N ASN A 19 7.53 12.19 3.16
CA ASN A 19 6.45 11.91 2.23
C ASN A 19 5.32 11.10 2.87
N VAL A 20 5.63 10.23 3.82
CA VAL A 20 4.62 9.48 4.56
C VAL A 20 3.85 10.42 5.52
N GLU A 21 4.52 11.41 6.12
CA GLU A 21 3.89 12.36 7.06
C GLU A 21 2.80 13.23 6.41
N VAL A 22 2.90 13.48 5.10
CA VAL A 22 1.89 14.22 4.33
C VAL A 22 0.72 13.35 3.83
N VAL A 23 0.78 12.03 4.02
CA VAL A 23 -0.32 11.12 3.64
C VAL A 23 -1.51 11.35 4.58
N PRO A 24 -2.75 11.39 4.06
CA PRO A 24 -3.93 11.56 4.89
C PRO A 24 -4.15 10.38 5.84
N GLU A 25 -4.66 10.67 7.03
CA GLU A 25 -5.06 9.68 8.05
C GLU A 25 -6.43 9.08 7.74
N LEU A 26 -6.58 8.58 6.53
CA LEU A 26 -7.83 8.00 6.03
C LEU A 26 -7.69 6.49 5.83
N PRO A 27 -8.83 5.75 5.85
CA PRO A 27 -8.82 4.34 5.51
C PRO A 27 -8.47 4.17 4.04
N GLY A 28 -7.69 3.14 3.73
CA GLY A 28 -7.24 2.89 2.36
C GLY A 28 -6.29 1.71 2.23
N VAL A 29 -5.82 1.54 1.00
CA VAL A 29 -4.82 0.54 0.63
C VAL A 29 -3.57 1.22 0.10
N TYR A 30 -2.43 0.57 0.25
CA TYR A 30 -1.16 1.05 -0.29
C TYR A 30 -0.36 -0.11 -0.90
N MET A 31 0.42 0.22 -1.92
CA MET A 31 1.32 -0.71 -2.59
C MET A 31 2.72 -0.14 -2.56
N MET A 32 3.69 -1.00 -2.32
CA MET A 32 5.09 -0.62 -2.19
C MET A 32 5.91 -1.43 -3.16
N HIS A 33 6.85 -0.77 -3.85
CA HIS A 33 7.69 -1.43 -4.83
C HIS A 33 9.16 -1.10 -4.65
N ALA A 34 10.01 -2.03 -5.05
CA ALA A 34 11.44 -1.82 -5.26
C ALA A 34 11.80 -2.36 -6.64
N ALA A 35 12.60 -1.60 -7.40
CA ALA A 35 13.04 -2.00 -8.73
C ALA A 35 11.89 -2.52 -9.65
N MET A 36 10.78 -1.76 -9.70
CA MET A 36 9.56 -2.08 -10.46
C MET A 36 8.80 -3.36 -10.04
N LYS A 37 9.17 -3.97 -8.91
CA LYS A 37 8.48 -5.15 -8.37
C LYS A 37 7.73 -4.80 -7.09
N ILE A 38 6.45 -5.15 -7.03
CA ILE A 38 5.65 -5.00 -5.80
C ILE A 38 6.25 -5.89 -4.71
N LEU A 39 6.66 -5.26 -3.62
CA LEU A 39 7.20 -5.93 -2.44
C LEU A 39 6.12 -6.21 -1.41
N TYR A 40 5.16 -5.30 -1.27
CA TYR A 40 4.15 -5.34 -0.23
C TYR A 40 2.86 -4.64 -0.68
N ILE A 41 1.71 -5.15 -0.22
CA ILE A 41 0.38 -4.58 -0.42
C ILE A 41 -0.32 -4.54 0.94
N GLY A 42 -0.50 -3.34 1.49
CA GLY A 42 -1.11 -3.12 2.79
C GLY A 42 -2.52 -2.53 2.69
N SER A 43 -3.31 -2.73 3.74
CA SER A 43 -4.54 -1.99 4.00
C SER A 43 -4.46 -1.44 5.42
N SER A 44 -5.07 -0.28 5.63
CA SER A 44 -5.17 0.31 6.97
C SER A 44 -6.41 1.18 7.06
N ILE A 45 -6.91 1.35 8.29
CA ILE A 45 -7.88 2.40 8.63
C ILE A 45 -7.23 3.79 8.72
N ASN A 46 -5.91 3.83 8.93
CA ASN A 46 -5.09 5.02 8.93
C ASN A 46 -3.83 4.75 8.09
N LEU A 47 -3.85 5.21 6.84
CA LEU A 47 -2.76 5.02 5.88
C LEU A 47 -1.43 5.55 6.42
N ARG A 48 -1.43 6.77 6.97
CA ARG A 48 -0.22 7.42 7.50
C ARG A 48 0.45 6.57 8.58
N GLN A 49 -0.31 6.14 9.60
CA GLN A 49 0.25 5.34 10.68
C GLN A 49 0.82 4.01 10.17
N SER A 50 0.08 3.28 9.34
CA SER A 50 0.55 1.99 8.83
C SER A 50 1.78 2.12 7.92
N LEU A 51 1.87 3.19 7.13
CA LEU A 51 3.07 3.49 6.33
C LEU A 51 4.27 3.85 7.21
N LEU A 52 4.08 4.62 8.30
CA LEU A 52 5.15 4.94 9.24
C LEU A 52 5.66 3.67 9.95
N GLU A 53 4.76 2.78 10.36
CA GLU A 53 5.13 1.48 10.93
C GLU A 53 5.92 0.67 9.90
N SER A 54 5.47 0.64 8.64
CA SER A 54 6.12 -0.04 7.52
C SER A 54 7.57 0.41 7.29
N ILE A 55 7.95 1.65 7.63
CA ILE A 55 9.34 2.13 7.52
C ILE A 55 10.25 1.33 8.46
N SER A 56 9.73 0.92 9.62
CA SER A 56 10.47 0.16 10.63
C SER A 56 10.56 -1.33 10.31
N HIS A 57 9.79 -1.83 9.34
CA HIS A 57 9.80 -3.24 8.95
C HIS A 57 11.00 -3.55 8.05
N SER A 58 11.86 -4.47 8.48
CA SER A 58 13.10 -4.84 7.81
C SER A 58 12.94 -5.36 6.38
N CYS A 59 11.81 -6.02 6.06
CA CYS A 59 11.53 -6.45 4.67
C CYS A 59 11.07 -5.28 3.79
N ILE A 60 10.27 -4.37 4.36
CA ILE A 60 9.63 -3.27 3.63
C ILE A 60 10.58 -2.09 3.44
N ASN A 61 11.60 -1.96 4.30
CA ASN A 61 12.75 -1.06 4.15
C ASN A 61 13.33 -1.06 2.72
N GLU A 62 13.36 -2.21 2.04
CA GLU A 62 13.87 -2.29 0.67
C GLU A 62 13.01 -1.53 -0.36
N ALA A 63 11.78 -1.12 0.00
CA ALA A 63 10.88 -0.37 -0.86
C ALA A 63 11.44 1.02 -1.18
N LYS A 64 11.42 1.38 -2.46
CA LYS A 64 11.83 2.71 -2.90
C LYS A 64 10.68 3.68 -3.02
N ARG A 65 9.51 3.18 -3.45
CA ARG A 65 8.32 4.00 -3.66
C ARG A 65 7.08 3.27 -3.19
N PHE A 66 6.10 4.06 -2.82
CA PHE A 66 4.78 3.60 -2.49
C PHE A 66 3.73 4.43 -3.24
N ARG A 67 2.55 3.87 -3.36
CA ARG A 67 1.34 4.60 -3.75
C ARG A 67 0.21 4.16 -2.86
N TYR A 68 -0.77 5.02 -2.65
CA TYR A 68 -1.92 4.72 -1.81
C TYR A 68 -3.22 5.08 -2.53
N MET A 69 -4.32 4.54 -2.02
CA MET A 69 -5.66 4.83 -2.49
C MET A 69 -6.57 4.85 -1.27
N THR A 70 -7.26 5.96 -1.06
CA THR A 70 -8.22 6.11 0.04
C THR A 70 -9.49 5.34 -0.31
N THR A 71 -9.94 4.49 0.61
CA THR A 71 -11.18 3.72 0.46
C THR A 71 -11.68 3.24 1.81
N GLN A 72 -12.99 3.29 2.01
CA GLN A 72 -13.62 2.68 3.18
C GLN A 72 -13.58 1.15 3.11
N SER A 73 -13.54 0.58 1.90
CA SER A 73 -13.46 -0.87 1.67
C SER A 73 -12.02 -1.37 1.55
N ASN A 74 -11.14 -0.94 2.46
CA ASN A 74 -9.70 -1.20 2.38
C ASN A 74 -9.35 -2.71 2.36
N GLU A 75 -10.02 -3.53 3.17
CA GLU A 75 -9.77 -4.97 3.22
C GLU A 75 -10.13 -5.65 1.89
N LYS A 76 -11.32 -5.37 1.36
CA LYS A 76 -11.78 -5.90 0.07
C LYS A 76 -10.86 -5.48 -1.07
N MET A 77 -10.40 -4.22 -1.07
CA MET A 77 -9.47 -3.73 -2.09
C MET A 77 -8.10 -4.40 -1.97
N LYS A 78 -7.59 -4.64 -0.75
CA LYS A 78 -6.35 -5.38 -0.54
C LYS A 78 -6.47 -6.81 -1.05
N GLU A 79 -7.53 -7.52 -0.71
CA GLU A 79 -7.75 -8.89 -1.21
C GLU A 79 -7.82 -8.92 -2.74
N LYS A 80 -8.54 -7.98 -3.35
CA LYS A 80 -8.60 -7.85 -4.82
C LYS A 80 -7.20 -7.67 -5.41
N LEU A 81 -6.40 -6.75 -4.87
CA LEU A 81 -5.04 -6.48 -5.36
C LEU A 81 -4.10 -7.67 -5.16
N LEU A 82 -4.23 -8.41 -4.05
CA LEU A 82 -3.46 -9.62 -3.80
C LEU A 82 -3.82 -10.73 -4.78
N ASN A 83 -5.12 -10.91 -5.05
CA ASN A 83 -5.58 -11.88 -6.04
C ASN A 83 -5.06 -11.52 -7.42
N GLU A 84 -5.20 -10.26 -7.86
CA GLU A 84 -4.66 -9.82 -9.15
C GLU A 84 -3.14 -10.01 -9.27
N TYR A 85 -2.40 -9.74 -8.18
CA TYR A 85 -0.95 -9.98 -8.14
C TYR A 85 -0.63 -11.47 -8.22
N ARG A 86 -1.37 -12.30 -7.48
CA ARG A 86 -1.21 -13.77 -7.48
C ARG A 86 -1.56 -14.37 -8.84
N GLU A 87 -2.58 -13.87 -9.52
CA GLU A 87 -2.93 -14.33 -10.87
C GLU A 87 -1.84 -13.98 -11.89
N LYS A 88 -1.23 -12.80 -11.78
CA LYS A 88 -0.15 -12.35 -12.68
C LYS A 88 1.19 -13.02 -12.41
N HIS A 89 1.52 -13.29 -11.14
CA HIS A 89 2.85 -13.73 -10.72
C HIS A 89 2.91 -15.14 -10.12
N GLY A 90 1.76 -15.78 -9.87
CA GLY A 90 1.65 -17.09 -9.22
C GLY A 90 1.97 -17.13 -7.73
N LYS A 91 2.31 -15.98 -7.11
CA LYS A 91 2.78 -15.89 -5.71
C LYS A 91 2.41 -14.56 -5.07
N LEU A 92 2.53 -14.49 -3.75
CA LEU A 92 2.36 -13.26 -2.98
C LEU A 92 3.59 -12.32 -3.10
N PRO A 93 3.44 -11.03 -2.77
CA PRO A 93 4.55 -10.10 -2.68
C PRO A 93 5.61 -10.59 -1.67
N LYS A 94 6.89 -10.28 -1.95
CA LYS A 94 8.06 -10.80 -1.21
C LYS A 94 7.93 -10.65 0.31
N CYS A 95 7.37 -9.52 0.76
CA CYS A 95 7.27 -9.17 2.18
C CYS A 95 5.95 -9.56 2.85
N MET A 96 5.07 -10.29 2.14
CA MET A 96 3.80 -10.78 2.69
C MET A 96 3.80 -12.29 2.96
N ASP A 97 4.85 -12.99 2.56
CA ASP A 97 4.95 -14.46 2.69
C ASP A 97 5.23 -14.92 4.14
N LYS A 98 5.60 -14.00 5.05
CA LYS A 98 5.95 -14.31 6.46
C LYS A 98 5.60 -13.19 7.43
N ILE A 99 4.31 -12.94 7.64
CA ILE A 99 3.81 -12.23 8.85
C ILE A 99 3.00 -13.23 9.65
#